data_AF-A0A2V6PJZ2-F1
#
_entry.id   AF-A0A2V6PJZ2-F1
#
_cell.length_a   1.000
_cell.length_b   1.000
_cell.length_c   1.000
_cell.angle_alpha   90.00
_cell.angle_beta   90.00
_cell.angle_gamma   90.00
#
_symmetry.space_group_name_H-M   'P 1'
#
loop_
_entity.id
_entity.type
_entity.pdbx_description
1 polymer ?
#
loop_
_entity_poly.entity_id
_entity_poly.type
_entity_poly.pdbx_seq_one_letter_code
_entity_poly.pdbx_strand_id
1 'polypeptide(L)' 'TWRYRGQAVRHIGPMAQDWSRAFGVGPDDRHIDLIDASGVALAAIQALVRRVDAQQAELTALRATVARLQSGAAEGA' A
#
# COMPACT_ATOMS: atom_id res chain seq x y z
N THR A 1 -8.33 10.13 10.69
CA THR A 1 -9.66 9.60 11.02
C THR A 1 -10.63 10.75 11.16
N TRP A 2 -11.91 10.53 10.89
CA TRP A 2 -12.94 11.57 10.87
C TRP A 2 -14.21 11.10 11.59
N ARG A 3 -15.21 11.96 11.74
CA ARG A 3 -16.54 11.60 12.27
C ARG A 3 -17.61 12.52 11.71
N TYR A 4 -18.87 12.07 11.66
CA TYR A 4 -20.00 12.95 11.38
C TYR A 4 -20.25 13.93 12.53
N ARG A 5 -20.85 15.09 12.23
CA ARG A 5 -21.32 16.03 13.27
C ARG A 5 -22.39 15.35 14.12
N GLY A 6 -22.26 15.44 15.45
CA GLY A 6 -23.18 14.79 16.39
C GLY A 6 -22.94 13.28 16.60
N GLN A 7 -21.92 12.70 15.97
CA GLN A 7 -21.57 11.29 16.16
C GLN A 7 -20.34 11.14 17.07
N ALA A 8 -20.37 10.16 17.98
CA ALA A 8 -19.22 9.83 18.83
C ALA A 8 -18.19 8.92 18.13
N VAL A 9 -18.66 8.06 17.22
CA VAL A 9 -17.83 7.08 16.49
C VAL A 9 -16.89 7.78 15.52
N ARG A 10 -15.63 7.31 15.46
CA ARG A 10 -14.64 7.76 14.49
C ARG A 10 -14.49 6.72 13.38
N HIS A 11 -14.38 7.21 12.15
CA HIS A 11 -14.15 6.42 10.95
C HIS A 11 -12.70 6.55 10.48
N ILE A 12 -12.20 5.47 9.90
CA ILE A 12 -10.89 5.39 9.25
C ILE A 12 -11.11 5.52 7.75
N GLY A 13 -10.17 6.17 7.06
CA GLY A 13 -10.26 6.45 5.63
C GLY A 13 -10.52 7.92 5.34
N PRO A 14 -10.67 8.27 4.06
CA PRO A 14 -10.96 9.63 3.63
C PRO A 14 -12.40 10.02 3.95
N MET A 15 -12.65 11.34 4.02
CA MET A 15 -14.00 11.88 3.88
C MET A 15 -14.46 11.73 2.42
N ALA A 16 -15.77 11.71 2.17
CA ALA A 16 -16.32 11.60 0.82
C ALA A 16 -15.85 12.72 -0.13
N GLN A 17 -15.64 13.94 0.37
CA GLN A 17 -15.15 15.05 -0.46
C GLN A 17 -13.69 14.85 -0.89
N ASP A 18 -12.86 14.29 -0.01
CA ASP A 18 -11.48 13.93 -0.35
C ASP A 18 -11.45 12.77 -1.33
N TRP A 19 -12.32 11.78 -1.14
CA TRP A 19 -12.51 10.66 -2.07
C TRP A 19 -12.90 11.15 -3.47
N SER A 20 -13.92 12.00 -3.57
CA SER A 20 -14.38 12.56 -4.84
C SER A 20 -13.27 13.34 -5.55
N ARG A 21 -12.48 14.14 -4.82
CA ARG A 21 -11.30 14.83 -5.37
C ARG A 21 -10.21 13.87 -5.85
N ALA A 22 -10.01 12.75 -5.16
CA ALA A 22 -8.94 11.80 -5.48
C ALA A 22 -9.30 10.88 -6.66
N PHE A 23 -10.56 10.44 -6.74
CA PHE A 23 -10.97 9.37 -7.67
C PHE A 23 -11.97 9.83 -8.73
N GLY A 24 -12.79 10.85 -8.47
CA GLY A 24 -13.79 11.34 -9.42
C GLY A 24 -14.86 10.30 -9.80
N VAL A 25 -15.12 9.33 -8.92
CA VAL A 25 -16.13 8.28 -9.09
C VAL A 25 -17.28 8.44 -8.10
N GLY A 26 -18.38 7.76 -8.36
CA GLY A 26 -19.61 7.82 -7.57
C GLY A 26 -20.55 8.95 -8.00
N PRO A 27 -21.75 9.01 -7.42
CA PRO A 27 -22.80 9.93 -7.83
C PRO A 27 -22.63 11.36 -7.30
N ASP A 28 -21.91 11.55 -6.19
CA ASP A 28 -21.70 12.85 -5.55
C ASP A 28 -20.46 12.87 -4.63
N ASP A 29 -20.20 14.01 -3.97
CA ASP A 29 -19.09 14.21 -3.03
C ASP A 29 -19.45 13.94 -1.56
N ARG A 30 -20.59 13.28 -1.32
CA ARG A 30 -21.15 13.01 0.02
C ARG A 30 -21.16 11.53 0.36
N HIS A 31 -21.04 10.67 -0.64
CA HIS A 31 -21.00 9.23 -0.48
C HIS A 31 -19.69 8.62 -0.99
N ILE A 32 -19.34 7.47 -0.42
CA ILE A 32 -18.32 6.58 -0.98
C ILE A 32 -19.05 5.26 -1.19
N ASP A 33 -19.21 4.84 -2.44
CA ASP A 33 -19.83 3.56 -2.74
C ASP A 33 -18.94 2.43 -2.23
N LEU A 34 -19.54 1.48 -1.50
CA LEU A 34 -18.80 0.38 -0.88
C LEU A 34 -18.05 -0.47 -1.91
N ILE A 35 -18.62 -0.60 -3.11
CA ILE A 35 -18.00 -1.34 -4.23
C ILE A 35 -16.73 -0.64 -4.69
N ASP A 36 -16.76 0.69 -4.86
CA ASP A 36 -15.59 1.48 -5.26
C ASP A 36 -14.51 1.46 -4.18
N ALA A 37 -14.89 1.65 -2.91
CA ALA A 37 -13.99 1.54 -1.77
C ALA A 37 -13.29 0.17 -1.73
N SER A 38 -14.05 -0.91 -1.94
CA SER A 38 -13.52 -2.27 -1.97
C SER A 38 -12.60 -2.50 -3.16
N GLY A 39 -12.94 -1.97 -4.34
CA GLY A 39 -12.11 -2.04 -5.53
C GLY A 39 -10.76 -1.35 -5.36
N VAL A 40 -10.75 -0.12 -4.81
CA VAL A 40 -9.52 0.62 -4.50
C VAL A 40 -8.68 -0.13 -3.46
N ALA A 41 -9.31 -0.67 -2.41
CA ALA A 41 -8.61 -1.44 -1.39
C ALA A 41 -7.95 -2.69 -1.99
N LEU A 42 -8.66 -3.45 -2.83
CA LEU A 42 -8.13 -4.64 -3.48
C LEU A 42 -6.96 -4.30 -4.42
N ALA A 43 -7.09 -3.24 -5.22
CA ALA A 43 -6.03 -2.78 -6.11
C ALA A 43 -4.77 -2.35 -5.32
N ALA A 44 -4.95 -1.66 -4.19
CA ALA A 44 -3.86 -1.27 -3.31
C ALA A 44 -3.16 -2.50 -2.67
N ILE A 45 -3.93 -3.49 -2.22
CA ILE A 45 -3.39 -4.75 -1.68
C ILE A 45 -2.57 -5.49 -2.73
N GLN A 46 -3.10 -5.64 -3.94
CA GLN A 46 -2.37 -6.29 -5.04
C GLN A 46 -1.07 -5.56 -5.39
N ALA A 47 -1.10 -4.22 -5.41
CA ALA A 47 0.10 -3.42 -5.64
C ALA A 47 1.14 -3.59 -4.52
N LEU A 48 0.68 -3.68 -3.26
CA LEU A 48 1.55 -3.91 -2.11
C LEU A 48 2.20 -5.29 -2.16
N VAL A 49 1.45 -6.34 -2.49
CA VAL A 49 1.98 -7.70 -2.66
C VAL A 49 3.10 -7.70 -3.71
N ARG A 50 2.86 -7.11 -4.88
CA ARG A 50 3.90 -7.01 -5.94
C ARG A 50 5.16 -6.27 -5.45
N ARG A 51 5.01 -5.22 -4.66
CA ARG A 51 6.15 -4.47 -4.09
C ARG A 51 6.92 -5.32 -3.08
N VAL A 52 6.23 -6.02 -2.19
CA VAL A 52 6.84 -6.91 -1.20
C VAL A 52 7.63 -8.03 -1.89
N ASP A 53 7.05 -8.66 -2.91
CA ASP A 53 7.72 -9.73 -3.67
C ASP A 53 8.97 -9.21 -4.37
N ALA A 54 8.89 -8.04 -5.02
CA ALA A 54 10.04 -7.41 -5.66
C ALA A 54 11.16 -7.09 -4.66
N GLN A 55 10.82 -6.51 -3.51
CA GLN A 55 11.78 -6.21 -2.45
C GLN A 55 12.40 -7.48 -1.85
N GLN A 56 11.63 -8.55 -1.72
CA GLN A 56 12.13 -9.83 -1.21
C GLN A 56 13.11 -10.49 -2.20
N ALA A 57 12.85 -10.39 -3.49
CA ALA A 57 13.76 -10.85 -4.54
C ALA A 57 15.08 -10.06 -4.52
N GLU A 58 15.00 -8.73 -4.41
CA GLU A 58 16.17 -7.86 -4.33
C GLU A 58 17.03 -8.16 -3.08
N LEU A 59 16.40 -8.29 -1.90
CA LEU A 59 17.09 -8.66 -0.68
C LEU A 59 17.82 -10.01 -0.80
N THR A 60 17.20 -10.97 -1.48
CA THR A 60 17.79 -12.30 -1.71
C THR A 60 19.03 -12.18 -2.61
N ALA A 61 18.94 -11.42 -3.70
CA ALA A 61 20.05 -11.19 -4.63
C ALA A 61 21.22 -10.44 -3.97
N LEU A 62 20.92 -9.44 -3.15
CA LEU A 62 21.93 -8.69 -2.39
C LEU A 62 22.64 -9.59 -1.38
N ARG A 63 21.89 -10.40 -0.62
CA ARG A 63 22.46 -11.37 0.33
C ARG A 63 23.39 -12.37 -0.36
N ALA A 64 23.01 -12.89 -1.53
CA ALA A 64 23.85 -13.79 -2.31
C ALA A 64 25.13 -13.09 -2.81
N THR A 65 25.05 -11.81 -3.19
CA THR A 65 26.21 -11.03 -3.61
C THR A 65 27.15 -10.77 -2.44
N VAL A 66 26.63 -10.36 -1.28
CA VAL A 66 27.43 -10.18 -0.06
C VAL A 66 28.13 -11.47 0.33
N ALA A 67 27.44 -12.61 0.31
CA ALA A 67 28.02 -13.91 0.63
C ALA A 67 29.20 -14.26 -0.31
N ARG A 68 29.05 -14.04 -1.62
CA ARG A 68 30.13 -14.27 -2.60
C ARG A 68 31.34 -13.35 -2.38
N LEU A 69 31.10 -12.08 -2.06
CA LEU A 69 32.20 -11.13 -1.80
C LEU A 69 32.95 -11.51 -0.52
N GLN A 70 32.24 -11.97 0.51
CA GLN A 70 32.84 -12.43 1.76
C GLN A 70 33.66 -13.70 1.58
N SER A 71 33.19 -14.67 0.78
CA SER A 71 33.98 -15.88 0.50
C SER A 71 35.24 -15.60 -0.32
N GLY A 72 35.13 -14.75 -1.36
CA GLY A 72 36.29 -14.38 -2.18
C GLY A 72 37.34 -13.55 -1.42
N ALA A 73 36.92 -12.72 -0.47
CA ALA A 73 37.84 -12.00 0.41
C ALA A 73 38.56 -12.91 1.42
N ALA A 74 37.92 -14.00 1.85
CA ALA A 74 38.51 -14.98 2.77
C ALA A 74 39.50 -15.93 2.07
N GLU A 75 39.36 -16.18 0.77
CA GLU A 75 40.28 -17.02 -0.01
C GLU A 75 41.54 -16.26 -0.48
N GLY A 76 41.50 -14.93 -0.50
CA GLY A 76 42.62 -14.08 -0.91
C GLY A 76 43.50 -13.56 0.22
N ALA A 77 43.20 -13.88 1.48
CA ALA A 77 43.94 -13.51 2.68
C ALA A 77 44.70 -14.71 3.27
#